data_AF-A0A939J9W1-F1
#
_entry.id   AF-A0A939J9W1-F1
#
_cell.length_a   1.000
_cell.length_b   1.000
_cell.length_c   1.000
_cell.angle_alpha   90.00
_cell.angle_beta   90.00
_cell.angle_gamma   90.00
#
_symmetry.space_group_name_H-M   'P 1'
#
loop_
_entity.id
_entity.type
_entity.pdbx_description
1 polymer ?
#
loop_
_entity_poly.entity_id
_entity_poly.type
_entity_poly.pdbx_seq_one_letter_code
_entity_poly.pdbx_strand_id
1 'polypeptide(L)'
;MNPIQTKAHLVELLRAGHTVTVRWDCGGDESFVYTSVDGQEVESEYEEENDFAYGVEELVTNALSLPSAGEFSMTGNGQFYQENDGVGLEYISDAEVEEEDLEYFYRGFTDQQLADMGIERPARKEEEEQESDEEENEEEPKMLRDEEMSKEYSGRRILFQISSALDS
;
A
#
# COMPACT_ATOMS: atom_id res chain seq x y z
N MET A 1 4.71 -18.92 -7.59
CA MET A 1 5.99 -19.36 -6.97
C MET A 1 5.83 -19.33 -5.44
N ASN A 2 6.48 -20.20 -4.63
CA ASN A 2 6.34 -20.11 -3.17
C ASN A 2 7.24 -19.02 -2.55
N PRO A 3 6.98 -18.53 -1.31
CA PRO A 3 7.74 -17.42 -0.73
C PRO A 3 9.25 -17.65 -0.59
N ILE A 4 9.71 -18.89 -0.44
CA ILE A 4 11.14 -19.21 -0.36
C ILE A 4 11.78 -19.08 -1.74
N GLN A 5 11.13 -19.62 -2.77
CA GLN A 5 11.58 -19.52 -4.15
C GLN A 5 11.59 -18.06 -4.63
N THR A 6 10.56 -17.28 -4.31
CA THR A 6 10.49 -15.85 -4.67
C THR A 6 11.67 -15.08 -4.09
N LYS A 7 11.95 -15.27 -2.78
CA LYS A 7 13.10 -14.61 -2.12
C LYS A 7 14.43 -15.04 -2.72
N ALA A 8 14.58 -16.33 -3.04
CA ALA A 8 15.79 -16.83 -3.68
C ALA A 8 16.00 -16.18 -5.06
N HIS A 9 14.94 -16.08 -5.87
CA HIS A 9 15.00 -15.46 -7.18
C HIS A 9 15.30 -13.95 -7.11
N LEU A 10 14.70 -13.23 -6.14
CA LEU A 10 15.05 -11.84 -5.85
C LEU A 10 16.55 -11.69 -5.56
N VAL A 11 17.12 -12.56 -4.72
CA VAL A 11 18.56 -12.54 -4.42
C VAL A 11 19.40 -12.81 -5.66
N GLU A 12 19.00 -13.73 -6.54
CA GLU A 12 19.69 -14.00 -7.79
C GLU A 12 19.71 -12.76 -8.71
N LEU A 13 18.56 -12.12 -8.92
CA LEU A 13 18.44 -10.90 -9.73
C LEU A 13 19.32 -9.77 -9.18
N LEU A 14 19.24 -9.53 -7.87
CA LEU A 14 20.01 -8.46 -7.22
C LEU A 14 21.52 -8.73 -7.27
N ARG A 15 21.96 -9.99 -7.12
CA ARG A 15 23.37 -10.39 -7.27
C ARG A 15 23.88 -10.26 -8.71
N ALA A 16 23.00 -10.46 -9.69
CA ALA A 16 23.31 -10.23 -11.10
C ALA A 16 23.37 -8.73 -11.48
N GLY A 17 22.99 -7.84 -10.55
CA GLY A 17 23.04 -6.39 -10.75
C GLY A 17 21.75 -5.79 -11.33
N HIS A 18 20.68 -6.58 -11.39
CA HIS A 18 19.36 -6.08 -11.80
C HIS A 18 18.75 -5.22 -10.70
N THR A 19 17.96 -4.23 -11.10
CA THR A 19 17.14 -3.42 -10.20
C THR A 19 15.73 -3.99 -10.16
N VAL A 20 15.23 -4.35 -8.98
CA VAL A 20 13.85 -4.83 -8.82
C VAL A 20 13.05 -3.83 -8.00
N THR A 21 11.96 -3.32 -8.57
CA THR A 21 11.07 -2.34 -7.95
C THR A 21 9.64 -2.85 -7.92
N VAL A 22 8.87 -2.32 -6.97
CA VAL A 22 7.43 -2.57 -6.86
C VAL A 22 6.69 -1.25 -6.72
N ARG A 23 5.47 -1.20 -7.22
CA ARG A 23 4.45 -0.20 -6.86
C ARG A 23 3.16 -0.92 -6.47
N TRP A 24 2.35 -0.31 -5.62
CA TRP A 24 1.04 -0.83 -5.28
C TRP A 24 -0.01 0.27 -5.28
N ASP A 25 -1.23 -0.17 -5.47
CA ASP A 25 -2.45 0.63 -5.44
C ASP A 25 -3.55 -0.25 -4.82
N CYS A 26 -4.07 0.18 -3.67
CA CYS A 26 -4.87 -0.66 -2.77
C CYS A 26 -6.01 0.15 -2.16
N GLY A 27 -7.08 -0.53 -1.75
CA GLY A 27 -8.11 0.00 -0.85
C GLY A 27 -9.42 0.43 -1.49
N GLY A 28 -9.48 0.50 -2.83
CA GLY A 28 -10.75 0.55 -3.57
C GLY A 28 -11.48 -0.80 -3.51
N ASP A 29 -11.77 -1.40 -4.66
CA ASP A 29 -12.38 -2.74 -4.71
C ASP A 29 -11.35 -3.88 -4.64
N GLU A 30 -10.09 -3.59 -4.99
CA GLU A 30 -9.00 -4.57 -5.10
C GLU A 30 -7.67 -3.97 -4.62
N SER A 31 -6.67 -4.84 -4.44
CA SER A 31 -5.28 -4.48 -4.17
C SER A 31 -4.40 -5.03 -5.27
N PHE A 32 -3.58 -4.17 -5.87
CA PHE A 32 -2.66 -4.54 -6.92
C PHE A 32 -1.22 -4.26 -6.52
N VAL A 33 -0.32 -5.20 -6.82
CA VAL A 33 1.13 -4.99 -6.73
C VAL A 33 1.76 -5.24 -8.09
N TYR A 34 2.44 -4.24 -8.61
CA TYR A 34 3.12 -4.30 -9.90
C TYR A 34 4.62 -4.44 -9.67
N THR A 35 5.22 -5.47 -10.25
CA THR A 35 6.66 -5.74 -10.14
C THR A 35 7.39 -5.31 -11.42
N SER A 36 8.56 -4.69 -11.29
CA SER A 36 9.40 -4.35 -12.44
C SER A 36 10.85 -4.78 -12.21
N VAL A 37 11.51 -5.23 -13.28
CA VAL A 37 12.94 -5.56 -13.32
C VAL A 37 13.60 -4.66 -14.37
N ASP A 38 14.62 -3.91 -13.96
CA ASP A 38 15.31 -2.90 -14.77
C ASP A 38 14.36 -1.89 -15.43
N GLY A 39 13.27 -1.55 -14.73
CA GLY A 39 12.25 -0.62 -15.19
C GLY A 39 11.26 -1.19 -16.21
N GLN A 40 11.30 -2.50 -16.48
CA GLN A 40 10.30 -3.20 -17.28
C GLN A 40 9.34 -3.94 -16.36
N GLU A 41 8.04 -3.66 -16.49
CA GLU A 41 7.01 -4.38 -15.74
C GLU A 41 7.00 -5.85 -16.14
N VAL A 42 7.00 -6.73 -15.14
CA VAL A 42 6.87 -8.17 -15.32
C VAL A 42 5.38 -8.47 -15.22
N GLU A 43 4.80 -8.95 -16.31
CA GLU A 43 3.39 -9.35 -16.33
C GLU A 43 3.16 -10.45 -15.30
N SER A 44 2.12 -10.29 -14.47
CA SER A 44 1.68 -11.37 -13.60
C SER A 44 0.70 -12.25 -14.35
N GLU A 45 1.01 -13.54 -14.38
CA GLU A 45 0.14 -14.59 -14.86
C GLU A 45 -0.39 -15.37 -13.65
N TYR A 46 -1.52 -14.91 -13.12
CA TYR A 46 -2.19 -15.46 -11.92
C TYR A 46 -2.42 -16.98 -11.95
N GLU A 47 -2.43 -17.60 -13.15
CA GLU A 47 -2.68 -19.03 -13.33
C GLU A 47 -1.39 -19.89 -13.29
N GLU A 48 -0.20 -19.28 -13.22
CA GLU A 48 1.06 -20.02 -13.22
C GLU A 48 1.62 -20.25 -11.81
N GLU A 49 1.69 -21.52 -11.38
CA GLU A 49 2.26 -21.95 -10.08
C GLU A 49 3.69 -21.42 -9.81
N ASN A 50 4.42 -20.96 -10.83
CA ASN A 50 5.78 -20.44 -10.75
C ASN A 50 5.93 -18.98 -11.17
N ASP A 51 4.84 -18.20 -11.24
CA ASP A 51 4.95 -16.78 -11.54
C ASP A 51 5.73 -16.04 -10.44
N PHE A 52 6.75 -15.30 -10.89
CA PHE A 52 7.60 -14.46 -10.06
C PHE A 52 6.86 -13.19 -9.61
N ALA A 53 6.13 -12.53 -10.51
CA ALA A 53 5.42 -11.30 -10.19
C ALA A 53 4.34 -11.55 -9.14
N TYR A 54 3.54 -12.62 -9.31
CA TYR A 54 2.58 -13.08 -8.29
C TYR A 54 3.27 -13.41 -6.95
N GLY A 55 4.43 -14.07 -7.00
CA GLY A 55 5.19 -14.38 -5.78
C GLY A 55 5.68 -13.14 -5.04
N VAL A 56 6.07 -12.09 -5.76
CA VAL A 56 6.46 -10.79 -5.19
C VAL A 56 5.25 -10.04 -4.65
N GLU A 57 4.13 -10.07 -5.35
CA GLU A 57 2.86 -9.51 -4.89
C GLU A 57 2.45 -10.11 -3.54
N GLU A 58 2.37 -11.45 -3.42
CA GLU A 58 2.05 -12.09 -2.15
C GLU A 58 3.03 -11.69 -1.04
N LEU A 59 4.33 -11.56 -1.36
CA LEU A 59 5.35 -11.17 -0.40
C LEU A 59 5.11 -9.74 0.12
N VAL A 60 4.84 -8.79 -0.78
CA VAL A 60 4.63 -7.37 -0.44
C VAL A 60 3.30 -7.17 0.27
N THR A 61 2.22 -7.74 -0.25
CA THR A 61 0.87 -7.68 0.34
C THR A 61 0.87 -8.13 1.79
N ASN A 62 1.49 -9.29 2.07
CA ASN A 62 1.58 -9.81 3.44
C ASN A 62 2.50 -8.97 4.34
N ALA A 63 3.60 -8.43 3.80
CA ALA A 63 4.58 -7.69 4.60
C ALA A 63 4.08 -6.30 5.00
N LEU A 64 3.34 -5.64 4.10
CA LEU A 64 2.81 -4.30 4.30
C LEU A 64 1.39 -4.31 4.85
N SER A 65 0.75 -5.49 4.94
CA SER A 65 -0.67 -5.62 5.31
C SER A 65 -1.54 -4.73 4.43
N LEU A 66 -1.33 -4.81 3.09
CA LEU A 66 -2.06 -3.97 2.13
C LEU A 66 -3.57 -4.22 2.26
N PRO A 67 -4.41 -3.16 2.34
CA PRO A 67 -5.85 -3.32 2.47
C PRO A 67 -6.45 -3.84 1.17
N SER A 68 -7.36 -4.82 1.26
CA SER A 68 -7.99 -5.41 0.07
C SER A 68 -9.18 -4.62 -0.47
N ALA A 69 -10.01 -4.04 0.42
CA ALA A 69 -11.12 -3.14 0.06
C ALA A 69 -11.69 -2.40 1.29
N GLY A 70 -12.03 -1.12 1.14
CA GLY A 70 -13.06 -0.43 1.95
C GLY A 70 -12.68 0.08 3.35
N GLU A 71 -11.39 0.22 3.68
CA GLU A 71 -10.99 0.87 4.95
C GLU A 71 -10.27 2.21 4.71
N PHE A 72 -9.38 2.25 3.72
CA PHE A 72 -8.66 3.43 3.23
C PHE A 72 -7.88 3.00 1.98
N SER A 73 -7.58 3.95 1.11
CA SER A 73 -6.69 3.71 -0.02
C SER A 73 -5.23 3.85 0.38
N MET A 74 -4.36 3.05 -0.23
CA MET A 74 -2.93 3.17 -0.05
C MET A 74 -2.20 2.97 -1.37
N THR A 75 -1.39 3.96 -1.73
CA THR A 75 -0.47 3.87 -2.86
C THR A 75 0.97 3.88 -2.35
N GLY A 76 1.89 3.34 -3.14
CA GLY A 76 3.29 3.40 -2.76
C GLY A 76 4.22 2.70 -3.72
N ASN A 77 5.51 2.82 -3.43
CA ASN A 77 6.56 2.24 -4.23
C ASN A 77 7.74 1.83 -3.37
N GLY A 78 8.46 0.82 -3.82
CA GLY A 78 9.65 0.32 -3.14
C GLY A 78 10.68 -0.27 -4.08
N GLN A 79 11.91 -0.36 -3.59
CA GLN A 79 13.02 -0.99 -4.27
C GLN A 79 13.60 -2.09 -3.39
N PHE A 80 13.77 -3.28 -3.97
CA PHE A 80 14.44 -4.37 -3.28
C PHE A 80 15.96 -4.16 -3.30
N TYR A 81 16.61 -4.58 -2.21
CA TYR A 81 18.05 -4.55 -2.06
C TYR A 81 18.54 -5.86 -1.42
N GLN A 82 19.75 -6.28 -1.75
CA GLN A 82 20.33 -7.46 -1.12
C GLN A 82 20.89 -7.08 0.25
N GLU A 83 20.56 -7.86 1.28
CA GLU A 83 21.12 -7.71 2.62
C GLU A 83 21.53 -9.08 3.18
N ASN A 84 22.84 -9.31 3.27
CA ASN A 84 23.42 -10.61 3.64
C ASN A 84 22.88 -11.75 2.75
N ASP A 85 22.24 -12.74 3.39
CA ASP A 85 21.59 -13.90 2.76
C ASP A 85 20.08 -13.70 2.55
N GLY A 86 19.57 -12.48 2.73
CA GLY A 86 18.18 -12.12 2.51
C GLY A 86 18.00 -11.02 1.48
N VAL A 87 16.75 -10.61 1.34
CA VAL A 87 16.35 -9.47 0.53
C VAL A 87 15.63 -8.46 1.41
N GLY A 88 16.00 -7.20 1.33
CA GLY A 88 15.31 -6.10 1.97
C GLY A 88 14.45 -5.33 0.97
N LEU A 89 13.42 -4.65 1.47
CA LEU A 89 12.60 -3.69 0.72
C LEU A 89 12.69 -2.33 1.41
N GLU A 90 13.15 -1.33 0.68
CA GLU A 90 13.08 0.08 1.08
C GLU A 90 11.93 0.73 0.32
N TYR A 91 11.03 1.41 1.04
CA TYR A 91 9.78 1.85 0.44
C TYR A 91 9.16 3.09 1.07
N ILE A 92 8.24 3.68 0.31
CA ILE A 92 7.43 4.83 0.69
C ILE A 92 5.97 4.48 0.35
N SER A 93 5.07 4.77 1.27
CA SER A 93 3.62 4.68 1.07
C SER A 93 2.95 6.00 1.37
N ASP A 94 1.80 6.23 0.75
CA ASP A 94 0.85 7.28 1.08
C ASP A 94 -0.52 6.63 1.28
N ALA A 95 -1.19 6.98 2.36
CA ALA A 95 -2.54 6.52 2.68
C ALA A 95 -3.53 7.68 2.54
N GLU A 96 -4.64 7.43 1.85
CA GLU A 96 -5.71 8.41 1.63
C GLU A 96 -7.05 7.81 2.02
N VAL A 97 -7.90 8.62 2.62
CA VAL A 97 -9.27 8.27 3.05
C VAL A 97 -10.27 9.15 2.33
N GLU A 98 -11.44 8.62 2.05
CA GLU A 98 -12.54 9.40 1.49
C GLU A 98 -12.97 10.50 2.47
N GLU A 99 -13.17 11.72 1.95
CA GLU A 99 -13.63 12.86 2.75
C GLU A 99 -14.97 12.60 3.44
N GLU A 100 -15.84 11.80 2.82
CA GLU A 100 -17.12 11.38 3.40
C GLU A 100 -16.94 10.49 4.64
N ASP A 101 -16.04 9.51 4.58
CA ASP A 101 -15.73 8.63 5.72
C ASP A 101 -15.12 9.41 6.89
N LEU A 102 -14.28 10.41 6.59
CA LEU A 102 -13.80 11.35 7.59
C LEU A 102 -14.95 12.15 8.21
N GLU A 103 -15.87 12.69 7.42
CA GLU A 103 -17.04 13.39 7.95
C GLU A 103 -17.89 12.47 8.86
N TYR A 104 -18.13 11.21 8.47
CA TYR A 104 -18.85 10.24 9.28
C TYR A 104 -18.13 9.93 10.59
N PHE A 105 -16.81 9.73 10.55
CA PHE A 105 -15.99 9.56 11.75
C PHE A 105 -16.16 10.76 12.68
N TYR A 106 -15.96 11.98 12.20
CA TYR A 106 -16.05 13.19 13.02
C TYR A 106 -17.48 13.49 13.50
N ARG A 107 -18.54 13.07 12.80
CA ARG A 107 -19.94 13.19 13.25
C ARG A 107 -20.23 12.34 14.48
N GLY A 108 -19.49 11.26 14.69
CA GLY A 108 -19.64 10.36 15.84
C GLY A 108 -19.12 10.92 17.17
N PHE A 109 -18.32 12.01 17.13
CA PHE A 109 -17.64 12.55 18.30
C PHE A 109 -17.91 14.05 18.48
N THR A 110 -18.00 14.46 19.74
CA THR A 110 -17.97 15.86 20.13
C THR A 110 -16.54 16.42 20.04
N ASP A 111 -16.39 17.73 19.86
CA ASP A 111 -15.07 18.36 19.78
C ASP A 111 -14.23 18.15 21.04
N GLN A 112 -14.87 18.03 22.21
CA GLN A 112 -14.17 17.69 23.46
C GLN A 112 -13.60 16.27 23.42
N GLN A 113 -14.33 15.30 22.87
CA GLN A 113 -13.84 13.92 22.75
C GLN A 113 -12.68 13.82 21.76
N LEU A 114 -12.74 14.57 20.65
CA LEU A 114 -11.64 14.64 19.69
C LEU A 114 -10.40 15.29 20.32
N ALA A 115 -10.58 16.39 21.08
CA ALA A 115 -9.50 17.05 21.81
C ALA A 115 -8.86 16.14 22.87
N ASP A 116 -9.66 15.36 23.59
CA ASP A 116 -9.17 14.37 24.58
C ASP A 116 -8.38 13.23 23.91
N MET A 117 -8.65 12.95 22.62
CA MET A 117 -7.92 11.99 21.79
C MET A 117 -6.70 12.61 21.06
N GLY A 118 -6.53 13.94 21.13
CA GLY A 118 -5.46 14.64 20.43
C GLY A 118 -5.71 14.84 18.92
N ILE A 119 -6.95 14.68 18.47
CA ILE A 119 -7.35 14.81 17.06
C ILE A 119 -8.01 16.17 16.85
N GLU A 120 -7.56 16.93 15.85
CA GLU A 120 -8.22 18.19 15.44
C GLU A 120 -9.20 17.92 14.29
N ARG A 121 -10.47 18.32 14.47
CA ARG A 121 -11.46 18.27 13.39
C ARG A 121 -11.02 19.23 12.27
N PRO A 122 -10.91 18.77 11.01
CA PRO A 122 -10.59 19.67 9.90
C PRO A 122 -11.68 20.75 9.78
N ALA A 123 -11.25 21.99 9.49
CA ALA A 123 -12.19 23.08 9.28
C ALA A 123 -13.08 22.75 8.07
N ARG A 124 -14.39 22.61 8.31
CA ARG A 124 -15.38 22.39 7.25
C ARG A 124 -15.24 23.56 6.28
N LYS A 125 -14.82 23.28 5.04
CA LYS A 125 -14.99 24.28 3.98
C LYS A 125 -16.49 24.40 3.78
N GLU A 126 -17.03 25.56 4.09
CA GLU A 126 -18.41 25.90 3.71
C GLU A 126 -18.43 25.90 2.19
N GLU A 127 -18.77 24.77 1.58
CA GLU A 127 -19.25 24.77 0.22
C GLU A 127 -20.61 25.44 0.26
N GLU A 128 -20.72 26.57 -0.44
CA GLU A 128 -21.98 27.28 -0.63
C GLU A 128 -22.96 26.29 -1.26
N GLU A 129 -23.92 25.79 -0.47
CA GLU A 129 -25.08 25.02 -0.95
C GLU A 129 -25.84 25.89 -1.97
N GLN A 130 -25.45 25.82 -3.24
CA GLN A 130 -26.32 26.20 -4.33
C GLN A 130 -27.30 25.05 -4.54
N GLU A 131 -28.52 25.21 -4.04
CA GLU A 131 -29.69 24.48 -4.53
C GLU A 131 -29.77 24.69 -6.06
N SER A 132 -29.29 23.71 -6.84
CA SER A 132 -29.59 23.61 -8.26
C SER A 132 -29.97 22.18 -8.60
N ASP A 133 -31.23 22.06 -9.00
CA ASP A 133 -31.92 20.96 -9.68
C ASP A 133 -31.09 19.71 -10.05
N GLU A 134 -31.60 18.57 -9.61
CA GLU A 134 -31.19 17.18 -9.88
C GLU A 134 -30.65 16.95 -11.32
N GLU A 135 -29.33 17.02 -11.47
CA GLU A 135 -28.57 16.19 -12.40
C GLU A 135 -27.61 15.35 -11.55
N GLU A 136 -27.75 14.02 -11.60
CA GLU A 136 -26.80 13.06 -11.02
C GLU A 136 -25.43 13.24 -11.69
N ASN A 137 -24.66 14.25 -11.25
CA ASN A 137 -23.22 14.24 -11.39
C ASN A 137 -22.71 13.30 -10.30
N GLU A 138 -22.30 12.09 -10.69
CA GLU A 138 -21.42 11.26 -9.88
C GLU A 138 -20.08 12.02 -9.74
N GLU A 139 -20.01 13.00 -8.84
CA GLU A 139 -18.73 13.56 -8.44
C GLU A 139 -17.96 12.45 -7.71
N GLU A 140 -16.81 12.05 -8.28
CA GLU A 140 -15.94 11.06 -7.65
C GLU A 140 -15.58 11.52 -6.23
N PRO A 141 -15.65 10.63 -5.22
CA PRO A 141 -15.38 11.00 -3.84
C PRO A 141 -13.97 11.60 -3.70
N LYS A 142 -13.89 12.73 -3.00
CA LYS A 142 -12.62 13.44 -2.86
C LYS A 142 -11.75 12.74 -1.81
N MET A 143 -10.63 12.18 -2.27
CA MET A 143 -9.64 11.54 -1.41
C MET A 143 -8.80 12.60 -0.67
N LEU A 144 -8.62 12.41 0.63
CA LEU A 144 -7.77 13.25 1.47
C LEU A 144 -6.61 12.42 2.02
N ARG A 145 -5.39 12.93 1.82
CA ARG A 145 -4.17 12.34 2.39
C ARG A 145 -4.23 12.38 3.91
N ASP A 146 -4.03 11.23 4.54
CA ASP A 146 -3.89 11.12 5.99
C ASP A 146 -2.38 11.14 6.35
N GLU A 147 -1.93 12.26 6.94
CA GLU A 147 -0.53 12.45 7.31
C GLU A 147 -0.07 11.57 8.48
N GLU A 148 -0.97 11.09 9.34
CA GLU A 148 -0.62 10.20 10.45
C GLU A 148 -0.49 8.76 9.95
N MET A 149 -1.47 8.28 9.18
CA MET A 149 -1.40 6.97 8.55
C MET A 149 -0.24 6.90 7.55
N SER A 150 -0.05 7.92 6.71
CA SER A 150 1.08 7.94 5.76
C SER A 150 2.43 7.83 6.49
N LYS A 151 2.62 8.50 7.63
CA LYS A 151 3.84 8.34 8.45
C LYS A 151 3.94 6.95 9.08
N GLU A 152 2.82 6.35 9.46
CA GLU A 152 2.82 4.99 9.98
C GLU A 152 3.27 4.00 8.91
N TYR A 153 2.72 4.08 7.70
CA TYR A 153 2.99 3.09 6.65
C TYR A 153 4.27 3.35 5.85
N SER A 154 4.84 4.55 5.87
CA SER A 154 5.95 4.95 4.99
C SER A 154 7.35 4.95 5.65
N GLY A 155 8.39 4.86 4.82
CA GLY A 155 9.78 5.09 5.22
C GLY A 155 10.41 3.98 6.06
N ARG A 156 9.81 2.80 6.08
CA ARG A 156 10.34 1.63 6.80
C ARG A 156 11.20 0.77 5.87
N ARG A 157 12.06 -0.04 6.48
CA ARG A 157 12.80 -1.11 5.79
C ARG A 157 12.30 -2.44 6.31
N ILE A 158 11.98 -3.35 5.41
CA ILE A 158 11.56 -4.71 5.75
C ILE A 158 12.64 -5.66 5.28
N LEU A 159 13.08 -6.55 6.16
CA LEU A 159 14.03 -7.61 5.82
C LEU A 159 13.32 -8.95 5.68
N PHE A 160 13.36 -9.52 4.48
CA PHE A 160 12.91 -10.87 4.19
C PHE A 160 14.08 -11.83 4.30
N GLN A 161 14.19 -12.51 5.44
CA GLN A 161 15.15 -13.60 5.56
C GLN A 161 14.71 -14.79 4.72
N ILE A 162 15.66 -15.39 4.01
CA ILE A 162 15.55 -16.75 3.52
C ILE A 162 15.73 -17.62 4.75
N SER A 163 14.62 -18.07 5.35
CA SER A 163 14.68 -18.93 6.51
C SER A 163 15.50 -20.18 6.15
N SER A 164 16.64 -20.36 6.82
CA SER A 164 17.32 -21.66 6.87
C SER A 164 16.47 -22.59 7.73
N ALA A 165 15.33 -23.05 7.21
CA ALA A 165 14.62 -24.18 7.80
C ALA A 165 15.36 -25.49 7.44
N LEU A 166 16.63 -25.55 7.85
CA LEU A 166 17.47 -26.75 7.89
C LEU A 166 18.42 -26.58 9.08
N ASP A 167 17.86 -26.70 10.29
CA ASP A 167 18.53 -27.30 11.45
C ASP A 167 17.53 -27.35 12.61
N SER A 168 16.70 -28.41 12.63
CA SER A 168 16.10 -29.06 13.81
C SER A 168 15.41 -30.35 13.40
#